data_AF-A0A7X5N1B6-F1
#
_entry.id   AF-A0A7X5N1B6-F1
#
_cell.length_a   1.000
_cell.length_b   1.000
_cell.length_c   1.000
_cell.angle_alpha   90.00
_cell.angle_beta   90.00
_cell.angle_gamma   90.00
#
_symmetry.space_group_name_H-M   'P 1'
#
loop_
_entity.id
_entity.type
_entity.pdbx_description
1 polymer ?
#
loop_
_entity_poly.entity_id
_entity_poly.type
_entity_poly.pdbx_seq_one_letter_code
_entity_poly.pdbx_strand_id
1 'polypeptide(L)'
;GAPGTPAAANGQAAAPAAPTESSKSATRNYELDRTLQHTRQPAGRIKRVSVAVLLDNVPRPGAKGKMVEQPLTAAELTRIEGLVKQAVGFDAARGDTVSVMNAPFVREAVAGEEGPKWWEDPRVQNGLRLLVGAVVVLALLFGVVRPTLRQLTGVTAIKEKQAKGGNDGTPQSADVRMVDDDDLMPRLEEDTAQ
;
A
#
# COMPACT_ATOMS: atom_id res chain seq x y z
N GLY A 1 -10.16 -88.06 -94.02
CA GLY A 1 -9.91 -89.30 -94.77
C GLY A 1 -9.74 -90.43 -93.79
N ALA A 2 -10.57 -91.45 -93.96
CA ALA A 2 -10.52 -92.85 -93.51
C ALA A 2 -10.02 -93.24 -92.09
N PRO A 3 -10.77 -94.14 -91.40
CA PRO A 3 -10.45 -94.75 -90.12
C PRO A 3 -9.54 -95.99 -90.28
N GLY A 4 -9.00 -96.49 -89.17
CA GLY A 4 -8.27 -97.75 -89.16
C GLY A 4 -7.99 -98.27 -87.76
N THR A 5 -8.96 -98.97 -87.17
CA THR A 5 -8.69 -100.00 -86.15
C THR A 5 -8.37 -101.30 -86.88
N PRO A 6 -7.51 -102.18 -86.33
CA PRO A 6 -8.10 -103.27 -85.56
C PRO A 6 -7.34 -103.65 -84.30
N ALA A 7 -8.12 -104.31 -83.44
CA ALA A 7 -7.77 -105.02 -82.23
C ALA A 7 -6.65 -106.06 -82.42
N ALA A 8 -5.90 -106.33 -81.36
CA ALA A 8 -5.98 -107.62 -80.67
C ALA A 8 -5.19 -107.57 -79.35
N ALA A 9 -5.79 -108.18 -78.34
CA ALA A 9 -5.30 -108.33 -77.00
C ALA A 9 -4.01 -109.14 -76.93
N ASN A 10 -3.13 -108.76 -76.00
CA ASN A 10 -2.23 -109.72 -75.37
C ASN A 10 -2.18 -109.44 -73.87
N GLY A 11 -2.63 -110.44 -73.12
CA GLY A 11 -2.57 -110.47 -71.67
C GLY A 11 -1.12 -110.53 -71.22
N GLN A 12 -0.71 -109.51 -70.47
CA GLN A 12 0.48 -109.55 -69.64
C GLN A 12 0.06 -109.17 -68.22
N ALA A 13 0.05 -110.16 -67.33
CA ALA A 13 -0.13 -109.93 -65.90
C ALA A 13 1.08 -109.14 -65.37
N ALA A 14 0.83 -107.99 -64.74
CA ALA A 14 1.84 -107.22 -64.02
C ALA A 14 1.25 -106.54 -62.76
N ALA A 15 1.55 -107.18 -61.63
CA ALA A 15 1.83 -106.69 -60.27
C ALA A 15 0.81 -105.83 -59.46
N PRO A 16 0.69 -106.07 -58.13
CA PRO A 16 -0.19 -105.30 -57.26
C PRO A 16 0.29 -103.85 -57.12
N ALA A 17 -0.64 -102.89 -57.15
CA ALA A 17 -0.34 -101.48 -56.95
C ALA A 17 0.20 -101.26 -55.52
N ALA A 18 1.51 -101.00 -55.42
CA ALA A 18 2.12 -100.59 -54.15
C ALA A 18 1.64 -99.18 -53.75
N PRO A 19 1.42 -98.90 -52.45
CA PRO A 19 0.97 -97.59 -52.02
C PRO A 19 2.08 -96.56 -52.26
N THR A 20 1.83 -95.61 -53.15
CA THR A 20 2.73 -94.47 -53.39
C THR A 20 2.54 -93.42 -52.30
N GLU A 21 3.44 -93.39 -51.32
CA GLU A 21 3.60 -92.26 -50.41
C GLU A 21 4.26 -91.08 -51.15
N SER A 22 3.51 -90.00 -51.37
CA SER A 22 4.06 -88.76 -51.92
C SER A 22 4.25 -87.74 -50.79
N SER A 23 5.51 -87.39 -50.47
CA SER A 23 5.84 -86.29 -49.56
C SER A 23 6.13 -85.02 -50.35
N LYS A 24 5.47 -83.92 -50.00
CA LYS A 24 5.71 -82.60 -50.60
C LYS A 24 6.19 -81.65 -49.52
N SER A 25 7.50 -81.38 -49.51
CA SER A 25 8.10 -80.36 -48.66
C SER A 25 8.08 -79.02 -49.38
N ALA A 26 7.59 -77.97 -48.73
CA ALA A 26 7.61 -76.61 -49.24
C ALA A 26 8.05 -75.66 -48.13
N THR A 27 9.24 -75.10 -48.26
CA THR A 27 9.74 -74.06 -47.35
C THR A 27 9.09 -72.73 -47.73
N ARG A 28 8.30 -72.15 -46.82
CA ARG A 28 7.75 -70.80 -46.98
C ARG A 28 8.58 -69.82 -46.16
N ASN A 29 9.21 -68.88 -46.85
CA ASN A 29 9.86 -67.74 -46.20
C ASN A 29 8.82 -66.63 -46.04
N TYR A 30 8.68 -66.17 -44.80
CA TYR A 30 7.90 -64.99 -44.48
C TYR A 30 8.88 -63.86 -44.18
N GLU A 31 8.79 -62.79 -44.94
CA GLU A 31 9.44 -61.54 -44.54
C GLU A 31 8.51 -60.87 -43.53
N LEU A 32 8.98 -60.78 -42.28
CA LEU A 32 8.25 -60.10 -41.23
C LEU A 32 8.54 -58.60 -41.34
N ASP A 33 7.50 -57.81 -41.57
CA ASP A 33 7.60 -56.36 -41.59
C ASP A 33 8.12 -55.86 -40.23
N ARG A 34 9.31 -55.26 -40.22
CA ARG A 34 9.89 -54.64 -39.02
C ARG A 34 9.58 -53.15 -39.04
N THR A 35 8.76 -52.70 -38.09
CA THR A 35 8.62 -51.27 -37.83
C THR A 35 9.70 -50.81 -36.84
N LEU A 36 10.62 -49.95 -37.29
CA LEU A 36 11.63 -49.30 -36.45
C LEU A 36 11.15 -47.89 -36.11
N GLN A 37 10.68 -47.69 -34.88
CA GLN A 37 10.32 -46.36 -34.38
C GLN A 37 11.55 -45.72 -33.71
N HIS A 38 12.04 -44.62 -34.29
CA HIS A 38 13.11 -43.82 -33.69
C HIS A 38 12.50 -42.59 -33.01
N THR A 39 12.52 -42.57 -31.67
CA THR A 39 12.03 -41.44 -30.88
C THR A 39 13.21 -40.66 -30.32
N ARG A 40 13.52 -39.49 -30.90
CA ARG A 40 14.43 -38.52 -30.28
C ARG A 40 13.66 -37.66 -29.30
N GLN A 41 13.99 -37.78 -28.02
CA GLN A 41 13.41 -36.92 -27.00
C GLN A 41 14.18 -35.59 -26.97
N PRO A 42 13.49 -34.44 -26.99
CA PRO A 42 14.16 -33.14 -26.89
C PRO A 42 14.82 -32.97 -25.51
N ALA A 43 15.95 -32.26 -25.48
CA ALA A 43 16.60 -31.88 -24.23
C ALA A 43 15.79 -30.82 -23.48
N GLY A 44 15.78 -30.87 -22.14
CA GLY A 44 15.13 -29.84 -21.30
C GLY A 44 13.74 -30.19 -20.76
N ARG A 45 13.37 -31.47 -20.67
CA ARG A 45 12.08 -31.87 -20.04
C ARG A 45 12.13 -31.74 -18.52
N ILE A 46 11.06 -31.21 -17.94
CA ILE A 46 10.89 -31.12 -16.48
C ILE A 46 10.72 -32.54 -15.93
N LYS A 47 11.57 -32.92 -14.96
CA LYS A 47 11.51 -34.23 -14.29
C LYS A 47 10.55 -34.25 -13.11
N ARG A 48 10.46 -33.15 -12.36
CA ARG A 48 9.63 -33.00 -11.17
C ARG A 48 9.53 -31.53 -10.79
N VAL A 49 8.37 -31.13 -10.29
CA VAL A 49 8.09 -29.83 -9.68
C VAL A 49 7.77 -30.02 -8.20
N SER A 50 8.32 -29.15 -7.34
CA SER A 50 8.02 -29.13 -5.91
C SER A 50 7.69 -27.72 -5.47
N VAL A 51 6.50 -27.52 -4.92
CA VAL A 51 5.98 -26.20 -4.55
C VAL A 51 5.54 -26.22 -3.09
N ALA A 52 5.98 -25.22 -2.33
CA ALA A 52 5.53 -24.97 -0.97
C ALA A 52 5.01 -23.54 -0.89
N VAL A 53 3.78 -23.37 -0.37
CA VAL A 53 3.13 -22.07 -0.23
C VAL A 53 2.73 -21.87 1.22
N LEU A 54 3.18 -20.77 1.81
CA LEU A 54 2.79 -20.35 3.15
C LEU A 54 1.84 -19.14 3.03
N LEU A 55 0.71 -19.21 3.72
CA LEU A 55 -0.32 -18.17 3.71
C LEU A 55 -0.42 -17.53 5.09
N ASP A 56 -0.49 -16.21 5.13
CA ASP A 56 -0.75 -15.45 6.36
C ASP A 56 -2.24 -15.58 6.77
N ASN A 57 -2.53 -15.23 8.02
CA ASN A 57 -3.89 -15.06 8.49
C ASN A 57 -4.57 -13.88 7.77
N VAL A 58 -5.90 -13.93 7.73
CA VAL A 58 -6.72 -12.88 7.12
C VAL A 58 -7.53 -12.16 8.18
N PRO A 59 -7.65 -10.82 8.10
CA PRO A 59 -8.47 -10.06 9.04
C PRO A 59 -9.94 -10.39 8.77
N ARG A 60 -10.61 -10.97 9.76
CA ARG A 60 -12.06 -11.21 9.73
C ARG A 60 -12.76 -10.50 10.89
N PRO A 61 -14.04 -10.12 10.72
CA PRO A 61 -14.81 -9.53 11.81
C PRO A 61 -14.89 -10.52 12.99
N GLY A 62 -14.36 -10.11 14.14
CA GLY A 62 -14.47 -10.84 15.39
C GLY A 62 -15.74 -10.49 16.16
N ALA A 63 -15.94 -11.16 17.30
CA ALA A 63 -16.99 -10.80 18.24
C ALA A 63 -16.78 -9.34 18.69
N LYS A 64 -17.81 -8.49 18.55
CA LYS A 64 -17.80 -7.03 18.85
C LYS A 64 -17.22 -6.11 17.75
N GLY A 65 -17.14 -6.59 16.49
CA GLY A 65 -16.82 -5.73 15.34
C GLY A 65 -15.35 -5.32 15.23
N LYS A 66 -14.47 -5.83 16.09
CA LYS A 66 -13.02 -5.70 15.94
C LYS A 66 -12.53 -6.69 14.89
N MET A 67 -11.69 -6.26 13.96
CA MET A 67 -11.01 -7.17 13.04
C MET A 67 -9.99 -8.00 13.84
N VAL A 68 -10.07 -9.32 13.69
CA VAL A 68 -9.14 -10.28 14.29
C VAL A 68 -8.52 -11.09 13.17
N GLU A 69 -7.20 -11.23 13.21
CA GLU A 69 -6.47 -12.09 12.28
C GLU A 69 -6.87 -13.55 12.56
N GLN A 70 -7.51 -14.18 11.58
CA GLN A 70 -8.00 -15.55 11.69
C GLN A 70 -7.35 -16.43 10.62
N PRO A 71 -7.05 -17.70 10.96
CA PRO A 71 -6.52 -18.64 10.00
C PRO A 71 -7.51 -18.89 8.85
N LEU A 72 -6.99 -19.36 7.73
CA LEU A 72 -7.83 -19.81 6.63
C LEU A 72 -8.51 -21.14 7.01
N THR A 73 -9.76 -21.30 6.56
CA THR A 73 -10.52 -22.53 6.75
C THR A 73 -9.96 -23.65 5.86
N ALA A 74 -10.15 -24.91 6.25
CA ALA A 74 -9.69 -26.06 5.45
C ALA A 74 -10.24 -26.08 4.01
N ALA A 75 -11.46 -25.57 3.82
CA ALA A 75 -12.07 -25.44 2.50
C ALA A 75 -11.35 -24.38 1.63
N GLU A 76 -10.96 -23.25 2.23
CA GLU A 76 -10.17 -22.21 1.55
C GLU A 76 -8.77 -22.73 1.18
N LEU A 77 -8.08 -23.43 2.10
CA LEU A 77 -6.77 -24.04 1.80
C LEU A 77 -6.88 -25.04 0.64
N THR A 78 -7.87 -25.93 0.64
CA THR A 78 -8.09 -26.90 -0.44
C THR A 78 -8.33 -26.20 -1.78
N ARG A 79 -9.11 -25.12 -1.79
CA ARG A 79 -9.37 -24.34 -3.01
C ARG A 79 -8.09 -23.70 -3.54
N ILE A 80 -7.28 -23.11 -2.66
CA ILE A 80 -6.02 -22.49 -3.03
C ILE A 80 -5.03 -23.54 -3.53
N GLU A 81 -4.92 -24.69 -2.86
CA GLU A 81 -4.09 -25.80 -3.32
C GLU A 81 -4.48 -26.25 -4.74
N GLY A 82 -5.78 -26.35 -5.03
CA GLY A 82 -6.28 -26.65 -6.37
C GLY A 82 -5.85 -25.61 -7.41
N LEU A 83 -5.97 -24.32 -7.09
CA LEU A 83 -5.54 -23.23 -7.97
C LEU A 83 -4.03 -23.26 -8.21
N VAL A 84 -3.23 -23.51 -7.16
CA VAL A 84 -1.77 -23.64 -7.27
C VAL A 84 -1.41 -24.82 -8.16
N LYS A 85 -2.03 -25.98 -7.95
CA LYS A 85 -1.83 -27.18 -8.78
C LYS A 85 -2.13 -26.92 -10.27
N GLN A 86 -3.22 -26.21 -10.56
CA GLN A 86 -3.58 -25.83 -11.93
C GLN A 86 -2.57 -24.84 -12.53
N ALA A 87 -2.16 -23.82 -11.77
CA ALA A 87 -1.24 -22.79 -12.24
C ALA A 87 0.15 -23.35 -12.59
N VAL A 88 0.64 -24.33 -11.82
CA VAL A 88 1.96 -24.94 -12.05
C VAL A 88 1.96 -26.14 -13.00
N GLY A 89 0.79 -26.57 -13.47
CA GLY A 89 0.65 -27.76 -14.30
C GLY A 89 1.03 -29.05 -13.57
N PHE A 90 0.56 -29.19 -12.33
CA PHE A 90 0.83 -30.34 -11.47
C PHE A 90 0.55 -31.67 -12.17
N ASP A 91 1.52 -32.58 -12.09
CA ASP A 91 1.45 -33.91 -12.67
C ASP A 91 1.90 -34.96 -11.65
N ALA A 92 0.94 -35.78 -11.20
CA ALA A 92 1.22 -36.86 -10.26
C ALA A 92 2.09 -37.97 -10.86
N ALA A 93 2.01 -38.23 -12.17
CA ALA A 93 2.82 -39.24 -12.85
C ALA A 93 4.28 -38.78 -13.01
N ARG A 94 4.50 -37.46 -13.12
CA ARG A 94 5.84 -36.85 -13.04
C ARG A 94 6.42 -36.85 -11.62
N GLY A 95 5.60 -37.11 -10.61
CA GLY A 95 5.99 -37.11 -9.20
C GLY A 95 6.04 -35.71 -8.59
N ASP A 96 5.23 -34.78 -9.10
CA ASP A 96 5.15 -33.43 -8.58
C ASP A 96 4.55 -33.40 -7.17
N THR A 97 4.92 -32.38 -6.39
CA THR A 97 4.42 -32.16 -5.04
C THR A 97 4.01 -30.70 -4.82
N VAL A 98 2.87 -30.50 -4.17
CA VAL A 98 2.39 -29.17 -3.77
C VAL A 98 1.94 -29.25 -2.31
N SER A 99 2.42 -28.33 -1.48
CA SER A 99 2.01 -28.21 -0.08
C SER A 99 1.64 -26.77 0.23
N VAL A 100 0.46 -26.58 0.83
CA VAL A 100 -0.04 -25.27 1.24
C VAL A 100 -0.28 -25.30 2.74
N MET A 101 0.29 -24.35 3.46
CA MET A 101 0.15 -24.23 4.92
C MET A 101 -0.24 -22.79 5.28
N ASN A 102 -0.99 -22.64 6.37
CA ASN A 102 -1.33 -21.34 6.92
C ASN A 102 -0.62 -21.14 8.26
N ALA A 103 0.12 -20.04 8.38
CA ALA A 103 0.80 -19.65 9.60
C ALA A 103 0.83 -18.12 9.70
N PRO A 104 0.68 -17.55 10.91
CA PRO A 104 0.75 -16.11 11.10
C PRO A 104 2.15 -15.60 10.78
N PHE A 105 2.23 -14.54 9.99
CA PHE A 105 3.51 -13.91 9.68
C PHE A 105 3.91 -12.97 10.81
N VAL A 106 5.22 -12.94 11.09
CA VAL A 106 5.78 -11.92 11.99
C VAL A 106 5.76 -10.60 11.24
N ARG A 107 4.83 -9.73 11.60
CA ARG A 107 4.87 -8.33 11.19
C ARG A 107 5.75 -7.63 12.20
N GLU A 108 6.99 -7.29 11.82
CA GLU A 108 7.64 -6.16 12.46
C GLU A 108 6.66 -5.02 12.33
N ALA A 109 6.15 -4.52 13.46
CA ALA A 109 5.44 -3.27 13.42
C ALA A 109 6.45 -2.31 12.79
N VAL A 110 6.22 -1.95 11.53
CA VAL A 110 6.70 -0.68 11.00
C VAL A 110 6.10 0.26 12.03
N ALA A 111 6.91 0.63 13.04
CA ALA A 111 6.52 1.52 14.11
C ALA A 111 5.84 2.63 13.36
N GLY A 112 4.51 2.73 13.56
CA GLY A 112 3.64 3.38 12.59
C GLY A 112 4.35 4.64 12.15
N GLU A 113 4.45 4.88 10.85
CA GLU A 113 4.77 6.23 10.41
C GLU A 113 3.70 7.08 11.09
N GLU A 114 4.06 7.63 12.26
CA GLU A 114 3.29 8.60 12.98
C GLU A 114 3.20 9.68 11.91
N GLY A 115 2.03 9.73 11.25
CA GLY A 115 1.82 10.69 10.18
C GLY A 115 2.32 12.04 10.66
N PRO A 116 2.95 12.84 9.78
CA PRO A 116 3.74 14.00 10.16
C PRO A 116 3.05 14.75 11.29
N LYS A 117 3.77 14.93 12.40
CA LYS A 117 3.19 15.50 13.61
C LYS A 117 2.49 16.80 13.23
N TRP A 118 1.42 17.19 13.90
CA TRP A 118 0.61 18.35 13.49
C TRP A 118 1.42 19.66 13.30
N TRP A 119 2.58 19.80 13.95
CA TRP A 119 3.52 20.92 13.82
C TRP A 119 4.50 20.80 12.63
N GLU A 120 4.60 19.62 12.03
CA GLU A 120 5.32 19.35 10.77
C GLU A 120 4.43 19.62 9.54
N ASP A 121 3.12 19.84 9.70
CA ASP A 121 2.24 20.26 8.59
C ASP A 121 2.68 21.65 8.07
N PRO A 122 3.06 21.78 6.79
CA PRO A 122 3.46 23.06 6.19
C PRO A 122 2.44 24.19 6.38
N ARG A 123 1.14 23.86 6.47
CA ARG A 123 0.08 24.85 6.71
C ARG A 123 0.17 25.46 8.10
N VAL A 124 0.50 24.66 9.11
CA VAL A 124 0.68 25.11 10.50
C VAL A 124 1.92 25.99 10.61
N GLN A 125 3.03 25.59 9.98
CA GLN A 125 4.25 26.40 9.98
C GLN A 125 4.08 27.73 9.26
N ASN A 126 3.39 27.75 8.11
CA ASN A 126 3.10 28.97 7.38
C ASN A 126 2.14 29.88 8.17
N GLY A 127 1.10 29.32 8.80
CA GLY A 127 0.21 30.06 9.68
C GLY A 127 0.95 30.66 10.88
N LEU A 128 1.85 29.89 11.50
CA LEU A 128 2.66 30.36 12.63
C LEU A 128 3.60 31.49 12.23
N ARG A 129 4.29 31.38 11.08
CA ARG A 129 5.14 32.46 10.55
C ARG A 129 4.35 33.74 10.29
N LEU A 130 3.15 33.61 9.72
CA LEU A 130 2.27 34.75 9.48
C LEU A 130 1.80 35.40 10.79
N LEU A 131 1.43 34.58 11.78
CA LEU A 131 1.03 35.05 13.11
C LEU A 131 2.17 35.81 13.79
N VAL A 132 3.38 35.26 13.79
CA VAL A 132 4.57 35.93 14.35
C VAL A 132 4.82 37.26 13.64
N GLY A 133 4.74 37.30 12.31
CA GLY A 133 4.87 38.54 11.53
C GLY A 133 3.82 39.58 11.92
N ALA A 134 2.55 39.18 12.04
CA ALA A 134 1.46 40.07 12.45
C ALA A 134 1.67 40.62 13.87
N VAL A 135 2.14 39.80 14.81
CA VAL A 135 2.46 40.22 16.19
C VAL A 135 3.58 41.25 16.20
N VAL A 136 4.64 41.05 15.40
CA VAL A 136 5.75 42.02 15.29
C VAL A 136 5.27 43.36 14.75
N VAL A 137 4.46 43.36 13.68
CA VAL A 137 3.89 44.59 13.12
C VAL A 137 3.01 45.30 14.16
N LEU A 138 2.18 44.54 14.88
CA LEU A 138 1.31 45.08 15.93
C LEU A 138 2.13 45.70 17.08
N ALA A 139 3.21 45.02 17.50
CA ALA A 139 4.12 45.50 18.52
C ALA A 139 4.83 46.78 18.09
N LEU A 140 5.26 46.92 16.82
CA LEU A 140 5.84 48.17 16.30
C LEU A 140 4.80 49.30 16.23
N LEU A 141 3.57 49.00 15.84
CA LEU A 141 2.50 50.00 15.77
C LEU A 141 2.15 50.55 17.16
N PHE A 142 2.01 49.69 18.17
CA PHE A 142 1.72 50.13 19.53
C PHE A 142 2.96 50.66 20.27
N GLY A 143 4.13 50.08 20.03
CA GLY A 143 5.38 50.40 20.71
C GLY A 143 6.12 51.62 20.16
N VAL A 144 6.01 51.89 18.84
CA VAL A 144 6.77 52.98 18.18
C VAL A 144 5.83 54.01 17.56
N VAL A 145 4.88 53.59 16.73
CA VAL A 145 4.02 54.52 15.97
C VAL A 145 3.07 55.31 16.88
N ARG A 146 2.38 54.63 17.81
CA ARG A 146 1.46 55.28 18.74
C ARG A 146 2.14 56.32 19.67
N PRO A 147 3.30 56.04 20.30
CA PRO A 147 3.96 57.05 21.14
C PRO A 147 4.53 58.22 20.35
N THR A 148 5.11 58.00 19.17
CA THR A 148 5.66 59.07 18.33
C THR A 148 4.58 60.03 17.80
N LEU A 149 3.42 59.51 17.39
CA LEU A 149 2.27 60.34 17.02
C LEU A 149 1.75 61.19 18.19
N ARG A 150 1.73 60.65 19.43
CA ARG A 150 1.35 61.41 20.63
C ARG A 150 2.36 62.50 20.97
N GLN A 151 3.65 62.28 20.70
CA GLN A 151 4.69 63.30 20.88
C GLN A 151 4.60 64.42 19.84
N LEU A 152 4.17 64.12 18.61
CA LEU A 152 4.02 65.10 17.53
C LEU A 152 2.67 65.85 17.58
N THR A 153 1.59 65.21 18.06
CA THR A 153 0.26 65.83 18.19
C THR A 153 0.00 66.49 19.55
N GLY A 154 0.91 66.31 20.52
CA GLY A 154 0.86 66.94 21.84
C GLY A 154 1.00 68.46 21.87
N VAL A 155 1.16 69.13 20.73
CA VAL A 155 1.23 70.60 20.61
C VAL A 155 -0.04 71.24 20.01
N THR A 156 -1.06 70.46 19.60
CA THR A 156 -2.27 71.03 18.98
C THR A 156 -3.57 70.51 19.60
N ALA A 157 -3.64 70.46 20.93
CA ALA A 157 -4.89 70.26 21.66
C ALA A 157 -5.02 71.25 22.84
N ILE A 158 -4.76 72.53 22.60
CA ILE A 158 -5.22 73.63 23.46
C ILE A 158 -6.04 74.59 22.59
N LYS A 159 -7.18 74.14 22.01
CA LYS A 159 -8.23 75.07 21.55
C LYS A 159 -9.58 74.40 21.27
N GLU A 160 -10.18 73.73 22.25
CA GLU A 160 -11.62 73.40 22.16
C GLU A 160 -12.31 73.19 23.52
N LYS A 161 -12.05 74.08 24.49
CA LYS A 161 -12.87 74.19 25.71
C LYS A 161 -13.04 75.65 26.16
N GLN A 162 -13.41 76.53 25.24
CA GLN A 162 -13.96 77.86 25.57
C GLN A 162 -14.86 78.32 24.41
N ALA A 163 -16.10 77.83 24.38
CA ALA A 163 -17.24 78.46 23.69
C ALA A 163 -18.54 77.69 23.97
N LYS A 164 -19.05 77.75 25.21
CA LYS A 164 -20.49 77.73 25.53
C LYS A 164 -20.68 77.96 27.03
N GLY A 165 -20.85 79.25 27.36
CA GLY A 165 -21.41 79.70 28.63
C GLY A 165 -22.84 80.20 28.43
N GLY A 166 -23.57 80.26 29.55
CA GLY A 166 -24.91 80.85 29.71
C GLY A 166 -26.01 79.78 29.68
N ASN A 167 -26.96 79.69 30.61
CA ASN A 167 -27.38 80.46 31.80
C ASN A 167 -28.34 79.47 32.53
N ASP A 168 -28.41 79.34 33.86
CA ASP A 168 -29.44 79.96 34.70
C ASP A 168 -29.38 79.34 36.13
N GLY A 169 -29.42 80.17 37.18
CA GLY A 169 -30.20 79.87 38.42
C GLY A 169 -29.54 79.20 39.64
N THR A 170 -28.70 79.95 40.37
CA THR A 170 -28.57 80.12 41.87
C THR A 170 -29.33 79.21 42.87
N PRO A 171 -28.94 79.17 44.17
CA PRO A 171 -27.61 79.00 44.79
C PRO A 171 -27.64 78.06 46.03
N GLN A 172 -26.55 77.37 46.43
CA GLN A 172 -26.39 76.94 47.82
C GLN A 172 -24.94 77.07 48.33
N SER A 173 -24.83 78.00 49.29
CA SER A 173 -23.92 78.06 50.45
C SER A 173 -22.41 77.96 50.22
N ALA A 174 -21.79 79.13 50.39
CA ALA A 174 -20.39 79.31 50.71
C ALA A 174 -20.06 78.75 52.10
N ASP A 175 -18.97 78.00 52.20
CA ASP A 175 -18.19 77.85 53.41
C ASP A 175 -16.79 78.41 53.11
N VAL A 176 -16.42 79.47 53.83
CA VAL A 176 -15.12 80.13 53.75
C VAL A 176 -14.42 79.91 55.09
N ARG A 177 -13.20 79.37 55.05
CA ARG A 177 -12.23 79.64 56.12
C ARG A 177 -10.79 79.60 55.60
N MET A 178 -10.32 80.81 55.31
CA MET A 178 -8.99 81.42 55.51
C MET A 178 -7.80 80.49 55.73
N VAL A 179 -6.81 80.62 54.85
CA VAL A 179 -5.39 80.53 55.22
C VAL A 179 -4.72 81.75 54.61
N ASP A 180 -4.48 82.75 55.44
CA ASP A 180 -3.69 83.94 55.13
C ASP A 180 -2.20 83.56 55.27
N ASP A 181 -1.46 83.56 54.17
CA ASP A 181 0.02 83.58 54.18
C ASP A 181 0.45 84.87 53.47
N ASP A 182 0.32 85.99 54.18
CA ASP A 182 0.91 87.27 53.79
C ASP A 182 2.38 87.30 54.19
N ASP A 183 3.23 87.16 53.17
CA ASP A 183 4.52 87.83 52.98
C ASP A 183 5.23 88.37 54.24
N LEU A 184 6.09 87.53 54.81
CA LEU A 184 7.19 87.99 55.67
C LEU A 184 8.23 88.75 54.83
N MET A 185 8.14 90.08 54.94
CA MET A 185 9.17 91.11 54.85
C MET A 185 10.62 90.65 54.52
N PRO A 186 11.27 91.27 53.51
CA PRO A 186 12.68 91.05 53.24
C PRO A 186 13.53 91.80 54.28
N ARG A 187 14.37 91.06 55.01
CA ARG A 187 15.51 91.65 55.71
C ARG A 187 16.77 91.35 54.93
N LEU A 188 17.35 92.43 54.41
CA LEU A 188 18.72 92.51 53.95
C LEU A 188 19.63 92.22 55.14
N GLU A 189 20.31 91.08 55.11
CA GLU A 189 21.57 90.91 55.83
C GLU A 189 22.62 90.55 54.79
N GLU A 190 23.48 91.54 54.55
CA GLU A 190 24.75 91.42 53.88
C GLU A 190 25.70 90.54 54.71
N ASP A 191 26.67 89.99 53.98
CA ASP A 191 28.04 89.78 54.46
C ASP A 191 28.29 88.59 55.40
N THR A 192 28.94 87.54 54.88
CA THR A 192 30.41 87.38 54.95
C THR A 192 30.79 85.89 54.95
N ALA A 193 31.56 85.51 53.93
CA ALA A 193 32.66 84.53 53.88
C ALA A 193 32.52 83.05 54.32
N GLN A 194 33.06 82.23 53.41
CA GLN A 194 33.68 80.89 53.48
C GLN A 194 32.78 79.68 53.21
#